data_AF-A0A0Q4UF90-F1
#
_entry.id   AF-A0A0Q4UF90-F1
#
_cell.length_a   1.000
_cell.length_b   1.000
_cell.length_c   1.000
_cell.angle_alpha   90.00
_cell.angle_beta   90.00
_cell.angle_gamma   90.00
#
_symmetry.space_group_name_H-M   'P 1'
#
loop_
_entity.id
_entity.type
_entity.pdbx_description
1 polymer ?
#
loop_
_entity_poly.entity_id
_entity_poly.type
_entity_poly.pdbx_seq_one_letter_code
_entity_poly.pdbx_strand_id
1 'polypeptide(L)'
;MTDPLGRVTLADCPPGPFLFDGILGFKTEYRAMVQASSPCHCSPVDPRFATSRWPDAYCIATGEAFWGGTTRHRDRAALLVLPIVLSEDVVRSARAGVMLYRGPGTICPTCFGASWLVGRRSAQCGGCGTALDLATPQAAQVHG
;
A
#
# COMPACT_ATOMS: atom_id res chain seq x y z
N MET A 1 -8.56 -21.40 -2.74
CA MET A 1 -8.02 -22.70 -3.20
C MET A 1 -6.94 -22.37 -4.23
N THR A 2 -5.71 -22.78 -4.00
CA THR A 2 -4.57 -22.43 -4.86
C THR A 2 -4.40 -23.48 -5.95
N ASP A 3 -4.16 -23.06 -7.19
CA ASP A 3 -3.87 -24.01 -8.29
C ASP A 3 -2.41 -24.52 -8.20
N PRO A 4 -2.01 -25.53 -8.99
CA PRO A 4 -0.64 -26.08 -8.98
C PRO A 4 0.45 -25.05 -9.33
N LEU A 5 0.08 -23.92 -9.93
CA LEU A 5 0.96 -22.82 -10.30
C LEU A 5 0.99 -21.70 -9.24
N GLY A 6 0.36 -21.90 -8.08
CA GLY A 6 0.30 -20.91 -7.02
C GLY A 6 -0.71 -19.79 -7.27
N ARG A 7 -1.55 -19.90 -8.30
CA ARG A 7 -2.58 -18.91 -8.61
C ARG A 7 -3.76 -19.05 -7.68
N VAL A 8 -4.40 -17.92 -7.40
CA VAL A 8 -5.61 -17.82 -6.60
C VAL A 8 -6.65 -17.02 -7.35
N THR A 9 -7.91 -17.12 -6.96
CA THR A 9 -8.93 -16.22 -7.50
C THR A 9 -8.60 -14.77 -7.13
N LEU A 10 -8.97 -13.81 -7.97
CA LEU A 10 -8.76 -12.39 -7.65
C LEU A 10 -9.47 -12.01 -6.35
N ALA A 11 -10.59 -12.65 -6.00
CA ALA A 11 -11.25 -12.50 -4.71
C ALA A 11 -10.33 -12.90 -3.54
N ASP A 12 -9.68 -14.05 -3.64
CA ASP A 12 -8.80 -14.61 -2.60
C ASP A 12 -7.38 -14.01 -2.62
N CYS A 13 -7.00 -13.33 -3.69
CA CYS A 13 -5.71 -12.64 -3.79
C CYS A 13 -5.57 -11.59 -2.67
N PRO A 14 -4.46 -11.55 -1.91
CA PRO A 14 -4.26 -10.48 -0.94
C PRO A 14 -4.14 -9.11 -1.65
N PRO A 15 -4.38 -8.00 -0.93
CA PRO A 15 -4.00 -6.67 -1.42
C PRO A 15 -2.50 -6.63 -1.76
N GLY A 16 -2.16 -5.97 -2.85
CA GLY A 16 -0.80 -5.93 -3.38
C GLY A 16 -0.72 -6.23 -4.89
N PRO A 17 0.51 -6.32 -5.41
CA PRO A 17 0.74 -6.62 -6.81
C PRO A 17 0.38 -8.07 -7.17
N PHE A 18 -0.11 -8.27 -8.38
CA PHE A 18 -0.41 -9.60 -8.95
C PHE A 18 -0.12 -9.63 -10.45
N LEU A 19 0.04 -10.83 -11.00
CA LEU A 19 0.20 -11.06 -12.43
C LEU A 19 -1.03 -11.79 -13.01
N PHE A 20 -1.51 -11.33 -14.16
CA PHE A 20 -2.57 -11.97 -14.94
C PHE A 20 -2.24 -11.88 -16.43
N ASP A 21 -2.03 -13.01 -17.11
CA ASP A 21 -1.73 -13.08 -18.55
C ASP A 21 -0.65 -12.07 -19.01
N GLY A 22 0.43 -11.95 -18.24
CA GLY A 22 1.53 -11.03 -18.51
C GLY A 22 1.27 -9.57 -18.13
N ILE A 23 0.07 -9.23 -17.67
CA ILE A 23 -0.30 -7.91 -17.17
C ILE A 23 -0.01 -7.83 -15.67
N LEU A 24 0.73 -6.79 -15.28
CA LEU A 24 0.98 -6.46 -13.89
C LEU A 24 -0.18 -5.61 -13.34
N GLY A 25 -0.88 -6.16 -12.35
CA GLY A 25 -1.98 -5.52 -11.66
C GLY A 25 -1.68 -5.23 -10.20
N PHE A 26 -2.51 -4.40 -9.58
CA PHE A 26 -2.48 -4.09 -8.15
C PHE A 26 -3.88 -4.16 -7.55
N LYS A 27 -4.06 -5.00 -6.55
CA LYS A 27 -5.30 -5.08 -5.76
C LYS A 27 -5.18 -4.20 -4.53
N THR A 28 -6.14 -3.32 -4.34
CA THR A 28 -6.17 -2.42 -3.18
C THR A 28 -6.95 -3.03 -2.02
N GLU A 29 -6.59 -2.65 -0.80
CA GLU A 29 -7.38 -2.91 0.42
C GLU A 29 -8.61 -1.98 0.51
N TYR A 30 -8.57 -0.85 -0.21
CA TYR A 30 -9.63 0.15 -0.26
C TYR A 30 -10.67 -0.18 -1.30
N ARG A 31 -11.87 0.35 -1.07
CA ARG A 31 -13.03 0.26 -1.96
C ARG A 31 -13.27 1.64 -2.57
N ALA A 32 -13.49 1.70 -3.87
CA ALA A 32 -13.83 2.92 -4.57
C ALA A 32 -15.13 3.50 -4.02
N MET A 33 -15.15 4.82 -3.90
CA MET A 33 -16.38 5.56 -3.64
C MET A 33 -17.22 5.58 -4.92
N VAL A 34 -18.42 5.05 -4.82
CA VAL A 34 -19.44 5.09 -5.86
C VAL A 34 -20.58 5.99 -5.40
N GLN A 35 -21.20 6.69 -6.34
CA GLN A 35 -22.41 7.45 -6.04
C GLN A 35 -23.52 6.48 -5.61
N ALA A 36 -24.14 6.68 -4.45
CA ALA A 36 -25.25 5.83 -4.04
C ALA A 36 -26.37 5.93 -5.07
N SER A 37 -26.80 4.77 -5.58
CA SER A 37 -27.84 4.64 -6.61
C SER A 37 -29.25 4.95 -6.11
N SER A 38 -29.41 5.39 -4.86
CA SER A 38 -30.69 5.88 -4.36
C SER A 38 -30.49 6.87 -3.21
N PRO A 39 -31.16 8.03 -3.21
CA PRO A 39 -31.33 8.80 -1.98
C PRO A 39 -32.10 7.91 -1.00
N CYS A 40 -31.55 7.71 0.19
CA CYS A 40 -32.38 7.21 1.28
C CYS A 40 -33.58 8.15 1.43
N HIS A 41 -34.78 7.60 1.59
CA HIS A 41 -36.03 8.37 1.63
C HIS A 41 -36.06 9.44 2.74
N CYS A 42 -35.09 9.40 3.66
CA CYS A 42 -34.94 10.31 4.79
C CYS A 42 -33.96 11.49 4.59
N SER A 43 -33.32 11.67 3.42
CA SER A 43 -32.38 12.80 3.23
C SER A 43 -32.27 13.23 1.76
N PRO A 44 -33.02 14.25 1.31
CA PRO A 44 -33.10 14.64 -0.11
C PRO A 44 -31.89 15.43 -0.66
N VAL A 45 -30.88 15.78 0.16
CA VAL A 45 -29.91 16.85 -0.18
C VAL A 45 -28.44 16.44 -0.14
N ASP A 46 -28.10 15.14 -0.15
CA ASP A 46 -26.68 14.75 -0.13
C ASP A 46 -26.42 13.57 -1.08
N PRO A 47 -25.58 13.72 -2.13
CA PRO A 47 -25.10 12.58 -2.89
C PRO A 47 -24.21 11.74 -1.95
N ARG A 48 -24.84 10.83 -1.22
CA ARG A 48 -24.12 9.92 -0.33
C ARG A 48 -23.19 9.08 -1.19
N PHE A 49 -21.90 9.33 -1.09
CA PHE A 49 -20.89 8.40 -1.60
C PHE A 49 -20.95 7.14 -0.74
N ALA A 50 -21.10 5.99 -1.38
CA ALA A 50 -21.01 4.69 -0.73
C ALA A 50 -19.71 4.01 -1.18
N THR A 51 -19.14 3.15 -0.34
CA THR A 51 -18.04 2.31 -0.79
C THR A 51 -18.58 1.15 -1.62
N SER A 52 -17.86 0.79 -2.69
CA SER A 52 -18.15 -0.41 -3.46
C SER A 52 -18.08 -1.65 -2.54
N ARG A 53 -18.80 -2.71 -2.90
CA ARG A 53 -18.79 -3.95 -2.09
C ARG A 53 -17.52 -4.78 -2.28
N TRP A 54 -16.68 -4.45 -3.26
CA TRP A 54 -15.58 -5.28 -3.72
C TRP A 54 -14.29 -4.44 -3.73
N PRO A 55 -13.16 -4.98 -3.23
CA PRO A 55 -11.88 -4.32 -3.37
C PRO A 55 -11.54 -4.13 -4.86
N ASP A 56 -10.97 -2.97 -5.18
CA ASP A 56 -10.63 -2.64 -6.55
C ASP A 56 -9.30 -3.23 -6.96
N ALA A 57 -9.15 -3.39 -8.26
CA ALA A 57 -7.92 -3.84 -8.89
C ALA A 57 -7.62 -2.90 -10.06
N TYR A 58 -6.35 -2.58 -10.27
CA TYR A 58 -5.90 -1.63 -11.27
C TYR A 58 -4.74 -2.21 -12.09
N CYS A 59 -4.64 -1.83 -13.36
CA CYS A 59 -3.48 -2.11 -14.20
C CYS A 59 -2.35 -1.15 -13.79
N ILE A 60 -1.19 -1.67 -13.37
CA ILE A 60 -0.09 -0.79 -12.89
C ILE A 60 0.43 0.12 -14.01
N ALA A 61 0.47 -0.37 -15.25
CA ALA A 61 1.00 0.39 -16.38
C ALA A 61 0.14 1.60 -16.77
N THR A 62 -1.18 1.53 -16.60
CA THR A 62 -2.12 2.59 -17.07
C THR A 62 -2.83 3.30 -15.94
N GLY A 63 -2.90 2.71 -14.74
CA GLY A 63 -3.72 3.20 -13.63
C GLY A 63 -5.22 2.95 -13.78
N GLU A 64 -5.65 2.33 -14.87
CA GLU A 64 -7.07 2.04 -15.12
C GLU A 64 -7.57 0.84 -14.31
N ALA A 65 -8.89 0.75 -14.13
CA ALA A 65 -9.51 -0.39 -13.50
C ALA A 65 -9.19 -1.69 -14.26
N PHE A 66 -8.66 -2.68 -13.55
CA PHE A 66 -8.37 -3.99 -14.11
C PHE A 66 -9.66 -4.80 -14.21
N TRP A 67 -10.04 -5.15 -15.44
CA TRP A 67 -11.24 -5.96 -15.71
C TRP A 67 -10.93 -7.37 -16.21
N GLY A 68 -9.71 -7.64 -16.67
CA GLY A 68 -9.28 -8.95 -17.16
C GLY A 68 -10.20 -9.53 -18.26
N GLY A 69 -10.72 -8.66 -19.13
CA GLY A 69 -11.65 -9.06 -20.21
C GLY A 69 -13.09 -9.33 -19.77
N THR A 70 -13.43 -9.08 -18.51
CA THR A 70 -14.79 -9.28 -17.97
C THR A 70 -15.54 -7.95 -17.81
N THR A 71 -16.87 -7.98 -17.78
CA THR A 71 -17.71 -6.80 -17.51
C THR A 71 -18.48 -6.89 -16.20
N ARG A 72 -18.41 -8.06 -15.53
CA ARG A 72 -19.15 -8.35 -14.29
C ARG A 72 -18.18 -8.58 -13.15
N HIS A 73 -18.44 -7.95 -12.00
CA HIS A 73 -17.62 -8.10 -10.80
C HIS A 73 -17.46 -9.55 -10.34
N ARG A 74 -18.50 -10.38 -10.49
CA ARG A 74 -18.46 -11.79 -10.10
C ARG A 74 -17.48 -12.58 -10.96
N ASP A 75 -17.49 -12.36 -12.27
CA ASP A 75 -16.61 -13.04 -13.21
C ASP A 75 -15.17 -12.53 -13.04
N ARG A 76 -15.01 -11.22 -12.84
CA ARG A 76 -13.74 -10.58 -12.47
C ARG A 76 -13.13 -11.19 -11.21
N ALA A 77 -13.95 -11.43 -10.19
CA ALA A 77 -13.53 -12.00 -8.91
C ALA A 77 -13.03 -13.45 -9.04
N ALA A 78 -13.51 -14.19 -10.05
CA ALA A 78 -13.13 -15.58 -10.30
C ALA A 78 -11.85 -15.73 -11.16
N LEU A 79 -11.31 -14.64 -11.71
CA LEU A 79 -10.07 -14.67 -12.50
C LEU A 79 -8.91 -15.24 -11.67
N LEU A 80 -8.16 -16.18 -12.24
CA LEU A 80 -6.97 -16.76 -11.60
C LEU A 80 -5.77 -15.84 -11.81
N VAL A 81 -5.23 -15.30 -10.72
CA VAL A 81 -4.09 -14.40 -10.70
C VAL A 81 -2.96 -14.99 -9.88
N LEU A 82 -1.72 -14.60 -10.18
CA LEU A 82 -0.55 -14.96 -9.39
C LEU A 82 -0.19 -13.80 -8.45
N PRO A 83 -0.35 -13.95 -7.11
CA PRO A 83 0.08 -12.93 -6.17
C PRO A 83 1.59 -12.73 -6.22
N ILE A 84 2.05 -11.48 -6.24
CA ILE A 84 3.47 -11.16 -6.18
C ILE A 84 3.81 -10.82 -4.73
N VAL A 85 4.45 -11.77 -4.04
CA VAL A 85 4.99 -11.55 -2.71
C VAL A 85 6.40 -11.01 -2.85
N LEU A 86 6.58 -9.73 -2.53
CA LEU A 86 7.91 -9.14 -2.46
C LEU A 86 8.57 -9.58 -1.16
N SER A 87 9.82 -10.05 -1.24
CA SER A 87 10.59 -10.33 -0.04
C SER A 87 10.88 -9.02 0.72
N GLU A 88 11.03 -9.11 2.04
CA GLU A 88 11.37 -7.94 2.85
C GLU A 88 12.65 -7.25 2.39
N ASP A 89 13.62 -8.02 1.88
CA ASP A 89 14.89 -7.50 1.39
C ASP A 89 14.71 -6.65 0.13
N VAL A 90 13.82 -7.06 -0.78
CA VAL A 90 13.46 -6.26 -1.95
C VAL A 90 12.74 -4.97 -1.51
N VAL A 91 11.81 -5.08 -0.56
CA VAL A 91 11.11 -3.91 0.00
C VAL A 91 12.09 -2.95 0.69
N ARG A 92 13.05 -3.47 1.46
CA ARG A 92 14.10 -2.67 2.11
C ARG A 92 15.01 -2.00 1.09
N SER A 93 15.44 -2.73 0.06
CA SER A 93 16.34 -2.21 -0.97
C SER A 93 15.68 -1.15 -1.86
N ALA A 94 14.37 -1.29 -2.13
CA ALA A 94 13.60 -0.34 -2.92
C ALA A 94 13.24 0.94 -2.16
N ARG A 95 13.28 0.93 -0.82
CA ARG A 95 13.19 2.15 -0.02
C ARG A 95 14.50 2.93 -0.17
N ALA A 96 14.57 3.77 -1.19
CA ALA A 96 15.53 4.87 -1.17
C ALA A 96 15.32 5.64 0.14
N GLY A 97 16.40 5.89 0.89
CA GLY A 97 16.35 6.71 2.10
C GLY A 97 15.65 8.02 1.78
N VAL A 98 14.49 8.26 2.40
CA VAL A 98 13.88 9.59 2.33
C VAL A 98 14.75 10.47 3.21
N MET A 99 15.48 11.38 2.59
CA MET A 99 16.23 12.40 3.30
C MET A 99 15.23 13.27 4.05
N LEU A 100 15.00 12.96 5.33
CA LEU A 100 14.33 13.89 6.22
C LEU A 100 15.18 15.15 6.33
N TYR A 101 14.51 16.29 6.49
CA TYR A 101 15.09 17.60 6.72
C TYR A 101 16.41 17.54 7.53
N ARG A 102 17.47 18.16 7.01
CA ARG A 102 18.74 18.35 7.75
C ARG A 102 18.51 19.41 8.83
N GLY A 103 18.32 18.98 10.07
CA GLY A 103 18.35 19.83 11.25
C GLY A 103 19.41 19.31 12.24
N PRO A 104 19.90 20.13 13.18
CA PRO A 104 20.90 19.71 14.16
C PRO A 104 20.46 18.50 15.02
N GLY A 105 19.16 18.19 15.08
CA GLY A 105 18.61 17.00 15.75
C GLY A 105 18.41 15.75 14.88
N THR A 106 18.81 15.75 13.59
CA THR A 106 18.58 14.61 12.67
C THR A 106 19.85 13.82 12.36
N ILE A 107 20.86 13.87 13.24
CA ILE A 107 22.10 13.10 13.10
C ILE A 107 21.98 11.79 13.89
N CYS A 108 22.42 10.67 13.30
CA CYS A 108 22.44 9.38 13.98
C CYS A 108 23.40 9.42 15.19
N PRO A 109 22.96 9.03 16.40
CA PRO A 109 23.82 9.09 17.58
C PRO A 109 24.97 8.07 17.55
N THR A 110 24.90 7.07 16.67
CA THR A 110 25.91 6.00 16.57
C THR A 110 26.97 6.30 15.51
N CYS A 111 26.56 6.69 14.29
CA CYS A 111 27.47 6.84 13.16
C CYS A 111 27.54 8.26 12.58
N PHE A 112 26.81 9.21 13.16
CA PHE A 112 26.72 10.59 12.69
C PHE A 112 26.17 10.79 11.26
N GLY A 113 25.62 9.73 10.65
CA GLY A 113 24.95 9.81 9.36
C GLY A 113 23.63 10.60 9.44
N ALA A 114 23.26 11.27 8.36
CA ALA A 114 22.02 12.05 8.25
C ALA A 114 20.94 11.37 7.38
N SER A 115 21.22 10.18 6.85
CA SER A 115 20.28 9.42 6.03
C SER A 115 19.40 8.55 6.91
N TRP A 116 18.08 8.69 6.77
CA TRP A 116 17.10 7.94 7.55
C TRP A 116 16.09 7.23 6.65
N LEU A 117 15.66 6.05 7.08
CA LEU A 117 14.52 5.30 6.58
C LEU A 117 13.39 5.46 7.60
N VAL A 118 12.34 6.17 7.21
CA VAL A 118 11.29 6.60 8.13
C VAL A 118 10.08 5.71 7.96
N GLY A 119 9.69 5.02 9.03
CA GLY A 119 8.45 4.26 9.12
C GLY A 119 7.40 4.99 9.98
N ARG A 120 6.26 4.34 10.22
CA ARG A 120 5.19 4.90 11.07
C ARG A 120 5.57 5.05 12.54
N ARG A 121 6.50 4.22 13.04
CA ARG A 121 6.86 4.14 14.47
C ARG A 121 8.33 4.39 14.76
N SER A 122 9.18 4.37 13.74
CA SER A 122 10.62 4.47 13.93
C SER A 122 11.29 5.14 12.74
N ALA A 123 12.42 5.80 13.00
CA ALA A 123 13.37 6.25 11.99
C ALA A 123 14.64 5.41 12.13
N GLN A 124 15.04 4.72 11.06
CA GLN A 124 16.23 3.88 11.04
C GLN A 124 17.37 4.55 10.25
N CYS A 125 18.57 4.60 10.79
CA CYS A 125 19.72 5.16 10.10
C CYS A 125 20.07 4.30 8.88
N GLY A 126 20.12 4.91 7.69
CA GLY A 126 20.47 4.22 6.44
C GLY A 126 21.92 3.78 6.35
N GLY A 127 22.80 4.31 7.21
CA GLY A 127 24.22 3.93 7.25
C GLY A 127 24.54 2.75 8.17
N CYS A 128 24.06 2.80 9.42
CA CYS A 128 24.40 1.79 10.45
C CYS A 128 23.22 0.98 10.97
N GLY A 129 21.99 1.29 10.58
CA GLY A 129 20.79 0.57 11.02
C GLY A 129 20.27 0.94 12.42
N THR A 130 20.91 1.85 13.16
CA THR A 130 20.39 2.36 14.46
C THR A 130 18.98 2.92 14.28
N ALA A 131 18.02 2.44 15.07
CA ALA A 131 16.63 2.88 15.03
C ALA A 131 16.31 3.81 16.21
N LEU A 132 15.71 4.96 15.91
CA LEU A 132 15.06 5.84 16.87
C LEU A 132 13.57 5.54 16.87
N ASP A 133 12.99 5.40 18.05
CA ASP A 133 11.55 5.33 18.22
C ASP A 133 10.94 6.74 18.04
N LEU A 134 9.98 6.88 17.14
CA LEU A 134 9.28 8.13 16.88
C LEU A 134 8.06 8.31 17.79
N ALA A 135 7.57 7.23 18.40
CA ALA A 135 6.43 7.29 19.33
C ALA A 135 6.85 7.83 20.71
N THR A 136 8.12 7.66 21.06
CA THR A 136 8.68 8.25 22.28
C THR A 136 9.21 9.64 21.93
N PRO A 137 8.75 10.73 22.57
CA PRO A 137 9.32 12.06 22.38
C PRO A 137 10.71 12.12 23.04
N GLN A 138 11.69 11.43 22.47
CA GLN A 138 13.09 11.56 22.84
C GLN A 138 13.70 12.62 21.93
N ALA A 139 13.84 13.85 22.46
CA ALA A 139 14.77 14.92 22.05
C ALA A 139 14.19 16.35 22.08
N ALA A 140 13.28 16.67 23.01
CA ALA A 140 13.06 18.08 23.39
C ALA A 140 14.03 18.55 24.50
N GLN A 141 14.86 17.67 25.08
CA GLN A 141 15.64 17.99 26.28
C GLN A 141 17.02 17.33 26.32
N VAL A 142 17.97 17.73 25.47
CA VAL A 142 19.40 17.69 25.84
C VAL A 142 20.15 18.81 25.11
N HIS A 143 19.91 20.06 25.50
CA HIS A 143 20.88 21.15 25.35
C HIS A 143 20.66 22.14 26.50
N GLY A 144 21.30 21.83 27.64
CA GLY A 144 21.75 22.83 28.60
C GLY A 144 23.18 23.23 28.25
#